data_AF-A0A2G6CA12-F1
#
_entry.id   AF-A0A2G6CA12-F1
#
_cell.length_a   1.000
_cell.length_b   1.000
_cell.length_c   1.000
_cell.angle_alpha   90.00
_cell.angle_beta   90.00
_cell.angle_gamma   90.00
#
_symmetry.space_group_name_H-M   'P 1'
#
loop_
_entity.id
_entity.type
_entity.pdbx_description
1 polymer ?
#
loop_
_entity_poly.entity_id
_entity_poly.type
_entity_poly.pdbx_seq_one_letter_code
_entity_poly.pdbx_strand_id
1 'polypeptide(L)' 'MEHERDGLLTAIDDVEAIAASLTRIRNDSTLAENLVAGGRATLENTFSRRAITQEYIKLFSSHPTL' A
#
# COMPACT_ATOMS: atom_id res chain seq x y z
N MET A 1 -2.91 1.21 0.54
CA MET A 1 -2.70 0.96 -0.89
C MET A 1 -3.39 2.07 -1.65
N GLU A 2 -2.64 2.79 -2.47
CA GLU A 2 -3.02 3.97 -3.21
C GLU A 2 -2.24 4.01 -4.54
N HIS A 3 -2.94 4.26 -5.65
CA HIS A 3 -2.35 4.27 -6.98
C HIS A 3 -1.23 5.30 -7.12
N GLU A 4 -0.14 4.93 -7.78
CA GLU A 4 1.09 5.71 -8.02
C GLU A 4 1.89 6.11 -6.76
N ARG A 5 1.36 5.85 -5.56
CA ARG A 5 2.04 6.15 -4.30
C ARG A 5 2.74 4.92 -3.73
N ASP A 6 2.01 3.81 -3.58
CA ASP A 6 2.54 2.58 -2.98
C ASP A 6 2.30 1.33 -3.85
N GLY A 7 1.73 1.53 -5.04
CA GLY A 7 1.57 0.53 -6.08
C GLY A 7 0.93 1.09 -7.35
N LEU A 8 0.95 0.30 -8.43
CA LEU A 8 0.15 0.57 -9.62
C LEU A 8 -1.10 -0.33 -9.60
N LEU A 9 -2.25 0.28 -9.34
CA LEU A 9 -3.56 -0.36 -9.41
C LEU A 9 -4.08 -0.33 -10.85
N THR A 10 -4.72 -1.42 -11.26
CA THR A 10 -5.35 -1.59 -12.57
C THR A 10 -6.76 -2.13 -12.38
N ALA A 11 -7.59 -2.06 -13.41
CA ALA A 11 -8.89 -2.72 -13.39
C ALA A 11 -8.70 -4.25 -13.33
N ILE A 12 -9.67 -4.93 -12.73
CA ILE A 12 -9.70 -6.40 -12.72
C ILE A 12 -9.77 -6.89 -14.17
N ASP A 13 -9.01 -7.93 -14.48
CA ASP A 13 -8.91 -8.58 -15.80
C ASP A 13 -8.33 -7.71 -16.95
N ASP A 14 -7.81 -6.52 -16.65
CA ASP A 14 -7.13 -5.68 -17.65
C ASP A 14 -5.65 -6.07 -17.80
N VAL A 15 -5.42 -7.12 -18.59
CA VAL A 15 -4.08 -7.67 -18.85
C VAL A 15 -3.18 -6.65 -19.55
N GLU A 16 -3.73 -5.80 -20.41
CA GLU A 16 -2.97 -4.79 -21.14
C GLU A 16 -2.46 -3.70 -20.18
N ALA A 17 -3.30 -3.21 -19.27
CA ALA A 17 -2.90 -2.25 -18.26
C ALA A 17 -1.86 -2.81 -17.28
N ILE A 18 -1.94 -4.11 -16.95
CA ILE A 18 -0.92 -4.79 -16.12
C ILE A 18 0.42 -4.81 -16.86
N ALA A 19 0.43 -5.24 -18.13
CA ALA A 19 1.66 -5.30 -18.94
C ALA A 19 2.30 -3.92 -19.14
N ALA A 20 1.47 -2.89 -19.37
CA ALA A 20 1.91 -1.50 -19.46
C ALA A 20 2.51 -1.00 -18.14
N SER A 21 1.87 -1.31 -17.00
CA SER A 21 2.34 -0.94 -15.66
C SER A 21 3.71 -1.56 -15.35
N LEU A 22 3.90 -2.86 -15.65
CA LEU A 22 5.18 -3.54 -15.49
C LEU A 22 6.27 -2.94 -16.38
N THR A 23 5.93 -2.59 -17.63
CA THR A 23 6.85 -1.92 -18.55
C THR A 23 7.25 -0.54 -18.05
N ARG A 24 6.31 0.22 -17.50
CA ARG A 24 6.58 1.54 -16.91
C ARG A 24 7.52 1.43 -15.71
N ILE A 25 7.27 0.51 -14.77
CA ILE A 25 8.16 0.27 -13.62
C ILE A 25 9.58 -0.08 -14.08
N ARG A 26 9.71 -0.92 -15.11
CA ARG A 26 11.03 -1.31 -15.65
C ARG A 26 11.78 -0.13 -16.27
N ASN A 27 11.08 0.78 -16.93
CA ASN A 27 11.69 1.84 -17.73
C ASN A 27 11.82 3.19 -16.98
N ASP A 28 11.12 3.37 -15.85
CA ASP A 28 11.15 4.57 -15.02
C ASP A 28 11.68 4.22 -13.62
N SER A 29 12.99 4.43 -13.42
CA SER A 29 13.66 4.10 -12.16
C SER A 29 13.18 4.98 -11.00
N THR A 30 12.84 6.24 -11.27
CA THR A 30 12.33 7.16 -10.23
C THR A 30 10.96 6.70 -9.75
N LEU A 31 10.08 6.28 -10.65
CA LEU A 31 8.81 5.66 -10.27
C LEU A 31 9.04 4.41 -9.43
N ALA A 32 9.95 3.53 -9.85
CA ALA A 32 10.24 2.29 -9.12
C ALA A 32 10.72 2.56 -7.68
N GLU A 33 11.65 3.52 -7.50
CA GLU A 33 12.14 3.93 -6.18
C GLU A 33 11.02 4.50 -5.31
N ASN A 34 10.17 5.36 -5.87
CA ASN A 34 9.04 5.95 -5.17
C ASN A 34 8.04 4.89 -4.70
N LEU A 35 7.69 3.93 -5.57
CA LEU A 35 6.78 2.85 -5.22
C LEU A 35 7.35 1.95 -4.12
N VAL A 36 8.66 1.67 -4.13
CA VAL A 36 9.32 0.89 -3.06
C VAL A 36 9.28 1.65 -1.73
N ALA A 37 9.60 2.95 -1.75
CA ALA A 37 9.57 3.77 -0.56
C ALA A 37 8.14 3.88 0.01
N GLY A 38 7.16 4.15 -0.84
CA GLY A 38 5.75 4.22 -0.47
C GLY A 38 5.21 2.89 0.05
N GLY A 39 5.51 1.78 -0.64
CA GLY A 39 5.12 0.43 -0.22
C GLY A 39 5.67 0.06 1.15
N ARG A 40 6.95 0.35 1.42
CA ARG A 40 7.56 0.13 2.74
C ARG A 40 6.89 0.97 3.83
N ALA A 41 6.62 2.24 3.55
CA ALA A 41 5.93 3.12 4.49
C ALA A 41 4.50 2.63 4.80
N THR A 42 3.75 2.19 3.78
CA THR A 42 2.41 1.62 3.95
C THR A 42 2.44 0.35 4.80
N LEU A 43 3.39 -0.56 4.53
CA LEU A 43 3.59 -1.78 5.32
C LEU A 43 3.84 -1.46 6.80
N GLU A 44 4.79 -0.58 7.10
CA GLU A 44 5.16 -0.23 8.48
C GLU A 44 4.02 0.48 9.23
N ASN A 45 3.31 1.38 8.56
CA ASN A 45 2.33 2.25 9.21
C ASN A 45 0.92 1.65 9.29
N THR A 46 0.60 0.68 8.44
CA THR A 46 -0.77 0.13 8.35
C THR A 46 -0.82 -1.34 8.75
N PHE A 47 0.15 -2.14 8.33
CA PHE A 47 0.10 -3.59 8.41
C PHE A 47 1.11 -4.19 9.39
N SER A 48 1.96 -3.37 10.01
CA SER A 48 2.86 -3.86 11.06
C SER A 48 2.08 -4.31 12.29
N ARG A 49 2.64 -5.25 13.05
CA ARG A 49 2.08 -5.69 14.34
C ARG A 49 1.81 -4.49 15.26
N ARG A 50 2.72 -3.51 15.27
CA ARG A 50 2.62 -2.28 16.05
C ARG A 50 1.39 -1.46 15.61
N ALA A 51 1.27 -1.18 14.32
CA ALA A 51 0.15 -0.44 13.77
C ALA A 51 -1.19 -1.12 14.06
N ILE A 52 -1.29 -2.42 13.79
CA ILE A 52 -2.49 -3.22 14.03
C ILE A 52 -2.87 -3.22 15.52
N THR A 53 -1.90 -3.43 16.42
CA THR A 53 -2.14 -3.42 17.87
C THR A 53 -2.67 -2.05 18.32
N GLN A 54 -2.09 -0.97 17.80
CA GLN A 54 -2.53 0.37 18.14
C GLN A 54 -3.97 0.64 17.69
N GLU A 55 -4.37 0.17 16.51
CA GLU A 55 -5.75 0.29 16.03
C GLU A 55 -6.73 -0.51 16.90
N TYR A 56 -6.35 -1.72 17.34
CA TYR A 56 -7.17 -2.48 18.30
C TYR A 56 -7.28 -1.76 19.66
N ILE A 57 -6.17 -1.22 20.19
CA ILE A 57 -6.21 -0.44 21.44
C ILE A 57 -7.14 0.75 21.30
N LYS A 58 -7.07 1.50 20.20
CA LYS A 58 -7.97 2.62 19.92
C LYS A 58 -9.43 2.17 19.85
N LEU A 59 -9.71 1.07 19.15
CA LEU A 59 -11.05 0.51 19.03
C LEU A 59 -11.63 0.16 20.40
N PHE A 60 -10.89 -0.56 21.26
CA PHE A 60 -11.37 -0.94 22.58
C PHE A 60 -11.42 0.23 23.57
N SER A 61 -10.53 1.21 23.46
CA SER A 61 -10.55 2.41 24.31
C SER A 61 -11.71 3.36 23.96
N SER A 62 -12.20 3.32 22.72
CA SER A 62 -13.32 4.15 22.26
C SER A 62 -14.70 3.55 22.59
N HIS A 63 -14.76 2.29 23.04
CA HIS A 63 -16.00 1.60 23.44
C HIS A 63 -15.82 0.88 24.79
N PRO A 64 -15.77 1.62 25.92
CA PRO A 64 -15.55 1.05 27.24
C PRO A 64 -16.83 0.39 27.78
N THR A 65 -17.20 -0.78 27.26
CA THR A 65 -18.23 -1.64 27.87
C THR A 65 -17.96 -3.12 27.59
N LEU A 66 -17.44 -3.80 28.61
CA LEU A 66 -17.90 -5.11 29.10
C LEU A 66 -17.97 -5.03 30.62
#